data_AF-X0UYH7-F1
#
_entry.id   AF-X0UYH7-F1
#
_cell.length_a   1.000
_cell.length_b   1.000
_cell.length_c   1.000
_cell.angle_alpha   90.00
_cell.angle_beta   90.00
_cell.angle_gamma   90.00
#
_symmetry.space_group_name_H-M   'P 1'
#
loop_
_entity.id
_entity.type
_entity.pdbx_description
1 polymer ?
#
loop_
_entity_poly.entity_id
_entity_poly.type
_entity_poly.pdbx_seq_one_letter_code
_entity_poly.pdbx_strand_id
1 'polypeptide(L)'
;LMEISPHGGDFSVSGDKLKKPITATPRGFKTKTVTPARNFHDAIHGKAQPRCPGRMGILLADLMDALYESVKTRRPAKVTRRMPKT
;
A
#
# COMPACT_ATOMS: atom_id res chain seq x y z
N LEU A 1 0.29 2.88 19.05
CA LEU A 1 0.33 1.97 17.90
C LEU A 1 -0.37 2.67 16.72
N MET A 2 0.35 3.01 15.66
CA MET A 2 -0.27 3.50 14.44
C MET A 2 -0.67 2.28 13.62
N GLU A 3 -1.96 2.01 13.52
CA GLU A 3 -2.46 0.85 12.77
C GLU A 3 -3.07 1.36 11.47
N ILE A 4 -2.28 1.27 10.40
CA ILE A 4 -2.80 1.44 9.04
C ILE A 4 -3.46 0.10 8.72
N SER A 5 -4.80 0.05 8.77
CA SER A 5 -5.54 -1.15 8.39
C SER A 5 -5.02 -1.66 7.03
N PRO A 6 -4.70 -2.96 6.90
CA PRO A 6 -4.09 -3.52 5.69
C PRO A 6 -4.95 -3.33 4.43
N HIS A 7 -6.21 -2.90 4.59
CA HIS A 7 -7.20 -2.80 3.54
C HIS A 7 -7.95 -1.47 3.52
N GLY A 8 -7.26 -0.34 3.69
CA GLY A 8 -7.84 1.01 3.49
C GLY A 8 -9.11 1.28 4.31
N GLY A 9 -9.24 0.59 5.45
CA GLY A 9 -10.16 0.93 6.52
C GLY A 9 -9.61 2.09 7.33
N ASP A 10 -10.50 2.77 8.04
CA ASP A 10 -10.32 4.05 8.73
C ASP A 10 -8.93 4.28 9.32
N PHE A 11 -8.40 5.48 9.11
CA PHE A 11 -7.16 5.94 9.73
C PHE A 11 -7.33 5.84 11.25
N SER A 12 -6.75 4.82 11.89
CA SER A 12 -6.89 4.59 13.33
C SER A 12 -5.55 4.74 14.02
N VAL A 13 -5.44 5.74 14.89
CA VAL A 13 -4.30 5.88 15.81
C VAL A 13 -4.77 5.57 17.22
N SER A 14 -4.19 4.54 17.83
CA SER A 14 -4.44 4.12 19.20
C SER A 14 -3.16 4.17 20.04
N GLY A 15 -3.29 4.24 21.37
CA GLY A 15 -2.15 4.20 22.28
C GLY A 15 -2.55 4.42 23.74
N ASP A 16 -1.68 4.02 24.66
CA ASP A 16 -1.99 3.96 26.10
C ASP A 16 -2.41 5.31 26.72
N LYS A 17 -2.02 6.42 26.10
CA LYS A 17 -2.36 7.79 26.53
C LYS A 17 -3.55 8.40 25.77
N LEU A 18 -4.11 7.69 24.78
CA LEU A 18 -5.27 8.13 24.00
C LEU A 18 -6.55 7.61 24.66
N LYS A 19 -7.38 8.53 25.18
CA LYS A 19 -8.69 8.18 25.76
C LYS A 19 -9.67 7.57 24.75
N LYS A 20 -9.52 7.90 23.46
CA LYS A 20 -10.28 7.36 22.32
C LYS A 20 -9.36 7.25 21.09
N PRO A 21 -9.54 6.25 20.21
CA PRO A 21 -8.82 6.18 18.95
C PRO A 21 -9.10 7.40 18.06
N ILE A 22 -8.08 7.91 17.38
CA ILE A 22 -8.28 8.93 16.33
C ILE A 22 -8.64 8.17 15.06
N THR A 23 -9.90 8.28 14.61
CA THR A 23 -10.42 7.61 13.40
C THR A 23 -10.52 8.54 12.18
N ALA A 24 -10.37 9.86 12.39
CA ALA A 24 -10.52 10.86 11.35
C ALA A 24 -9.19 11.13 10.62
N THR A 25 -9.25 11.23 9.29
CA THR A 25 -8.10 11.63 8.47
C THR A 25 -7.57 13.01 8.91
N PRO A 26 -6.24 13.21 9.00
CA PRO A 26 -5.67 14.51 9.36
C PRO A 26 -6.16 15.65 8.46
N ARG A 27 -6.41 16.82 9.06
CA ARG A 27 -6.85 18.02 8.35
C ARG A 27 -5.81 18.38 7.27
N GLY A 28 -6.26 18.52 6.02
CA GLY A 28 -5.40 18.81 4.86
C GLY A 28 -5.05 17.59 3.98
N PHE A 29 -5.29 16.36 4.45
CA PHE A 29 -5.16 15.16 3.62
C PHE A 29 -6.48 14.85 2.89
N LYS A 30 -6.58 15.26 1.62
CA LYS A 30 -7.71 14.91 0.73
C LYS A 30 -7.56 13.49 0.18
N THR A 31 -7.53 12.46 1.03
CA THR A 31 -7.63 11.07 0.57
C THR A 31 -9.08 10.64 0.67
N LYS A 32 -9.75 10.46 -0.48
CA LYS A 32 -11.05 9.77 -0.50
C LYS A 32 -10.84 8.38 0.11
N THR A 33 -11.38 8.15 1.31
CA THR A 33 -11.39 6.85 1.99
C THR A 33 -12.21 5.89 1.15
N VAL A 34 -11.54 5.13 0.30
CA VAL A 34 -12.16 4.06 -0.49
C VAL A 34 -11.37 2.82 -0.14
N THR A 35 -12.05 1.86 0.48
CA THR A 35 -11.43 0.56 0.79
C THR A 35 -10.97 -0.09 -0.52
N PRO A 36 -9.92 -0.95 -0.52
CA PRO A 36 -9.48 -1.68 -1.69
C PRO A 36 -10.62 -2.50 -2.31
N ALA A 37 -11.47 -3.13 -1.48
CA ALA A 37 -12.65 -3.85 -1.96
C ALA A 37 -13.60 -2.93 -2.74
N ARG A 38 -13.84 -1.71 -2.24
CA ARG A 38 -14.68 -0.73 -2.95
C ARG A 38 -14.01 -0.20 -4.22
N ASN A 39 -12.70 0.08 -4.18
CA ASN A 39 -11.97 0.50 -5.38
C ASN A 39 -11.94 -0.60 -6.45
N PHE A 40 -11.80 -1.87 -6.04
CA PHE A 40 -11.86 -3.02 -6.93
C PHE A 40 -13.25 -3.12 -7.58
N HIS A 41 -14.32 -3.10 -6.79
CA HIS A 41 -15.69 -3.09 -7.29
C HIS A 41 -15.93 -1.94 -8.28
N ASP A 42 -15.54 -0.71 -7.93
CA ASP A 42 -15.76 0.44 -8.80
C ASP A 42 -14.90 0.37 -10.07
N ALA A 43 -13.71 -0.24 -10.02
CA ALA A 43 -12.84 -0.43 -11.18
C ALA A 43 -13.40 -1.47 -12.18
N ILE A 44 -13.88 -2.62 -11.71
CA ILE A 44 -14.46 -3.66 -12.60
C ILE A 44 -15.76 -3.18 -13.28
N HIS A 45 -16.48 -2.26 -12.64
CA HIS A 45 -17.68 -1.62 -13.20
C HIS A 45 -17.37 -0.36 -14.02
N GLY A 46 -16.11 -0.03 -14.28
CA GLY A 46 -15.72 1.14 -15.08
C GLY A 46 -16.00 2.50 -14.43
N LYS A 47 -16.31 2.54 -13.13
CA LYS A 47 -16.62 3.75 -12.37
C LYS A 47 -15.37 4.47 -11.84
N ALA A 48 -14.25 3.77 -11.76
CA ALA A 48 -12.97 4.31 -11.28
C ALA A 48 -11.78 3.61 -11.94
N GLN A 49 -10.61 4.23 -11.89
CA GLN A 49 -9.35 3.55 -12.19
C GLN A 49 -8.88 2.73 -10.97
N PRO A 50 -8.18 1.59 -11.17
CA PRO A 50 -7.57 0.85 -10.07
C PRO A 50 -6.48 1.71 -9.42
N ARG A 51 -6.60 1.94 -8.11
CA ARG A 51 -5.60 2.69 -7.33
C ARG A 51 -4.31 1.90 -7.13
N CYS A 52 -4.42 0.57 -7.16
CA CYS A 52 -3.28 -0.35 -7.15
C CYS A 52 -3.32 -1.20 -8.42
N PRO A 53 -2.73 -0.73 -9.54
CA PRO A 53 -2.67 -1.52 -10.77
C PRO A 53 -1.71 -2.70 -10.59
N GLY A 54 -1.89 -3.76 -11.39
CA GLY A 54 -1.06 -4.98 -11.30
C GLY A 54 0.45 -4.73 -11.37
N ARG A 55 0.88 -3.68 -12.09
CA ARG A 55 2.28 -3.23 -12.15
C ARG A 55 2.88 -2.91 -10.77
N MET A 56 2.08 -2.41 -9.82
CA MET A 56 2.56 -2.15 -8.46
C MET A 56 2.92 -3.44 -7.72
N GLY A 57 2.18 -4.53 -7.96
CA GLY A 57 2.52 -5.84 -7.42
C GLY A 57 3.84 -6.38 -7.95
N ILE A 58 4.10 -6.19 -9.25
CA ILE A 58 5.38 -6.59 -9.88
C ILE A 58 6.55 -5.81 -9.28
N LEU A 59 6.41 -4.48 -9.16
CA LEU A 59 7.46 -3.64 -8.58
C LEU A 59 7.74 -3.99 -7.11
N LEU A 60 6.69 -4.31 -6.35
CA LEU A 60 6.84 -4.76 -4.97
C LEU A 60 7.60 -6.09 -4.90
N ALA A 61 7.26 -7.05 -5.76
CA ALA A 61 7.97 -8.33 -5.83
C ALA A 61 9.46 -8.14 -6.19
N ASP A 62 9.76 -7.35 -7.22
CA ASP A 62 11.15 -7.05 -7.63
C ASP A 62 11.96 -6.37 -6.49
N LEU A 63 11.31 -5.51 -5.70
CA LEU A 63 11.92 -4.90 -4.51
C LEU A 63 12.21 -5.94 -3.42
N MET A 64 11.23 -6.81 -3.12
CA MET A 64 11.40 -7.85 -2.11
C MET A 64 12.53 -8.83 -2.49
N ASP A 65 12.61 -9.23 -3.76
CA ASP A 65 13.71 -10.06 -4.28
C ASP A 65 15.08 -9.40 -4.03
N ALA A 66 15.20 -8.10 -4.31
CA ALA A 66 16.43 -7.35 -4.07
C ALA A 66 16.76 -7.26 -2.57
N LEU A 67 15.76 -7.10 -1.70
CA LEU A 67 15.98 -7.09 -0.25
C LEU A 67 16.52 -8.44 0.23
N TYR A 68 15.93 -9.55 -0.20
CA TYR A 68 16.42 -10.88 0.16
C TYR A 68 17.84 -11.14 -0.35
N GLU A 69 18.17 -10.71 -1.58
CA GLU A 69 19.52 -10.83 -2.11
C GLU A 69 20.53 -9.97 -1.32
N SER A 70 20.12 -8.78 -0.90
CA SER A 70 20.97 -7.91 -0.09
C SER A 70 21.30 -8.51 1.28
N VAL A 71 20.31 -9.18 1.89
CA VAL A 71 20.49 -9.90 3.16
C VAL A 71 21.44 -11.07 2.96
N LYS A 72 21.24 -11.87 1.89
CA LYS A 72 22.06 -13.04 1.57
C LYS A 72 23.52 -12.69 1.33
N THR A 73 23.78 -11.61 0.61
CA THR A 73 25.14 -11.20 0.19
C THR A 73 25.80 -10.21 1.16
N ARG A 74 25.05 -9.66 2.11
CA ARG A 74 25.45 -8.55 3.00
C ARG A 74 25.94 -7.31 2.22
N ARG A 75 25.38 -7.07 1.04
CA ARG A 75 25.71 -5.94 0.17
C ARG A 75 24.44 -5.33 -0.42
N PRO A 76 24.43 -4.04 -0.79
CA PRO A 76 23.31 -3.47 -1.53
C PRO A 76 23.06 -4.24 -2.82
N ALA A 77 21.80 -4.64 -3.06
CA ALA A 77 21.39 -5.31 -4.29
C ALA A 77 20.62 -4.35 -5.19
N LYS A 78 20.83 -4.47 -6.51
CA LYS A 78 20.11 -3.67 -7.51
C LYS A 78 18.78 -4.35 -7.82
N VAL A 79 17.70 -3.57 -7.84
CA VAL A 79 16.39 -4.06 -8.31
C VAL A 79 16.49 -4.37 -9.79
N THR A 80 16.30 -5.65 -10.15
CA THR A 80 16.27 -6.09 -11.55
C THR A 80 14.85 -5.89 -12.07
N ARG A 81 14.63 -4.84 -12.86
CA ARG A 81 13.29 -4.58 -13.44
C ARG A 81 12.98 -5.66 -14.47
N ARG A 82 11.93 -6.45 -14.22
CA ARG A 82 11.36 -7.33 -15.24
C ARG A 82 10.58 -6.46 -16.22
N MET A 83 11.22 -6.02 -17.31
CA MET A 83 10.48 -5.34 -18.37
C MET A 83 9.58 -6.38 -19.07
N PRO A 84 8.27 -6.14 -19.21
CA PRO A 84 7.46 -6.96 -20.09
C PRO A 84 8.04 -6.83 -21.51
N LYS A 85 8.34 -7.95 -22.16
CA LYS A 85 8.62 -7.95 -23.59
C LYS A 85 7.33 -7.50 -24.28
N THR A 86 7.37 -6.32 -24.88
CA THR A 86 6.35 -5.83 -25.83
C THR A 86 6.32 -6.72 -27.05
#